data_AF-A0A8T4KXF8-F1
#
_entry.id   AF-A0A8T4KXF8-F1
#
_cell.length_a   1.000
_cell.length_b   1.000
_cell.length_c   1.000
_cell.angle_alpha   90.00
_cell.angle_beta   90.00
_cell.angle_gamma   90.00
#
_symmetry.space_group_name_H-M   'P 1'
#
loop_
_entity.id
_entity.type
_entity.pdbx_description
1 polymer ?
#
loop_
_entity_poly.entity_id
_entity_poly.type
_entity_poly.pdbx_seq_one_letter_code
_entity_poly.pdbx_strand_id
1 'polypeptide(L)' 'MKDNKIAATIQVDMDPLWSQLEYYGHSGEIHPDVFYETGLPRFLDLFRKNNVKVTFFVVGKDAENKHKKELLKQIRE' A
#
# COMPACT_ATOMS: atom_id res chain seq x y z
N MET A 1 22.39 -26.05 10.93
CA MET A 1 21.20 -25.25 10.56
C MET A 1 21.63 -24.35 9.41
N LYS A 2 20.97 -24.41 8.25
CA LYS A 2 21.31 -23.49 7.13
C LYS A 2 21.08 -22.06 7.62
N ASP A 3 22.07 -21.19 7.44
CA ASP A 3 21.94 -19.75 7.70
C ASP A 3 20.67 -19.26 7.01
N ASN A 4 19.66 -18.88 7.80
CA ASN A 4 18.38 -18.39 7.29
C ASN A 4 18.55 -16.94 6.84
N LYS A 5 19.48 -16.70 5.91
CA LYS A 5 19.72 -15.39 5.33
C LYS A 5 18.50 -15.00 4.50
N ILE A 6 17.87 -13.89 4.86
CA ILE A 6 16.83 -13.27 4.06
C ILE A 6 17.43 -12.96 2.68
N ALA A 7 16.91 -13.61 1.64
CA ALA A 7 17.45 -13.47 0.28
C ALA A 7 17.01 -12.15 -0.40
N ALA A 8 15.85 -11.62 -0.01
CA ALA A 8 15.30 -10.35 -0.50
C ALA A 8 14.22 -9.82 0.45
N THR A 9 13.94 -8.53 0.36
CA THR A 9 12.80 -7.86 1.01
C THR A 9 11.86 -7.31 -0.05
N ILE A 10 10.56 -7.29 0.26
CA ILE A 10 9.55 -6.62 -0.58
C ILE A 10 9.03 -5.41 0.17
N GLN A 11 9.00 -4.30 -0.55
CA GLN A 11 8.47 -3.02 -0.09
C GLN A 11 7.43 -2.54 -1.09
N VAL A 12 6.36 -1.93 -0.60
CA VAL A 12 5.31 -1.34 -1.42
C VAL A 12 5.13 0.11 -0.99
N ASP A 13 5.49 1.03 -1.87
CA ASP A 13 5.21 2.45 -1.70
C ASP A 13 3.75 2.70 -2.07
N MET A 14 2.99 3.22 -1.12
CA MET A 14 1.56 3.50 -1.30
C MET A 14 1.39 4.89 -1.89
N ASP A 15 1.67 5.05 -3.18
CA ASP A 15 1.54 6.30 -3.94
C ASP A 15 0.19 6.35 -4.68
N PRO A 16 -0.87 6.91 -4.08
CA PRO A 16 -2.14 7.06 -4.75
C PRO A 16 -2.07 8.10 -5.89
N LEU A 17 -3.06 8.08 -6.77
CA LEU A 17 -3.08 8.96 -7.94
C LEU A 17 -2.99 10.46 -7.59
N TRP A 18 -3.51 10.89 -6.44
CA TRP A 18 -3.44 12.30 -6.06
C TRP A 18 -1.99 12.77 -5.85
N SER A 19 -1.13 11.95 -5.24
CA SER A 19 0.28 12.33 -5.01
C SER A 19 1.06 12.33 -6.33
N GLN A 20 0.75 11.38 -7.22
CA GLN A 20 1.30 11.34 -8.56
C GLN A 20 0.90 12.58 -9.38
N LEU A 21 -0.36 13.00 -9.33
CA LEU A 21 -0.81 14.22 -10.01
C LEU A 21 -0.08 15.46 -9.49
N GLU A 22 0.04 15.62 -8.17
CA GLU A 22 0.76 16.75 -7.57
C GLU A 22 2.23 16.78 -8.03
N TYR A 23 2.89 15.63 -8.13
CA TYR A 23 4.26 15.52 -8.64
C TYR A 23 4.41 16.08 -10.06
N TYR A 24 3.39 15.95 -10.90
CA TYR A 24 3.36 16.48 -12.28
C TYR A 24 2.71 17.87 -12.40
N GLY A 25 2.42 18.55 -11.30
CA GLY A 25 1.81 19.88 -11.30
C GLY A 25 0.30 19.88 -11.62
N HIS A 26 -0.37 18.75 -11.40
CA HIS A 26 -1.81 18.59 -11.57
C HIS A 26 -2.51 18.44 -10.21
N SER A 27 -3.81 18.76 -10.17
CA SER A 27 -4.67 18.50 -9.02
C SER A 27 -6.03 18.01 -9.50
N GLY A 28 -6.72 17.25 -8.65
CA GLY A 28 -8.03 16.71 -8.96
C GLY A 28 -8.60 15.85 -7.83
N GLU A 29 -9.91 15.72 -7.80
CA GLU A 29 -10.59 14.78 -6.93
C GLU A 29 -10.37 13.35 -7.45
N ILE A 30 -9.84 12.48 -6.60
CA ILE A 30 -9.59 11.08 -6.97
C ILE A 30 -10.66 10.21 -6.35
N HIS A 31 -11.68 9.88 -7.15
CA HIS A 31 -12.67 8.88 -6.80
C HIS A 31 -13.05 8.02 -8.02
N PRO A 32 -13.09 6.68 -7.88
CA PRO A 32 -12.68 5.91 -6.69
C PRO A 32 -11.16 5.92 -6.46
N ASP A 33 -10.72 5.73 -5.21
CA ASP A 33 -9.30 5.55 -4.91
C ASP A 33 -8.90 4.10 -5.23
N VAL A 34 -8.61 3.85 -6.50
CA VAL A 34 -8.28 2.51 -7.01
C VAL A 34 -7.12 1.85 -6.28
N PHE A 35 -6.19 2.63 -5.72
CA PHE A 35 -5.04 2.08 -5.00
C PHE A 35 -5.49 1.46 -3.68
N TYR A 36 -6.23 2.22 -2.86
CA TYR A 36 -6.67 1.77 -1.55
C TYR A 36 -7.87 0.81 -1.63
N GLU A 37 -8.87 1.10 -2.46
CA GLU A 37 -10.14 0.37 -2.50
C GLU A 37 -10.03 -0.97 -3.26
N THR A 38 -9.15 -1.04 -4.27
CA THR A 38 -8.99 -2.24 -5.11
C THR A 38 -7.58 -2.83 -5.06
N GLY A 39 -6.54 -2.00 -5.12
CA GLY A 39 -5.15 -2.43 -5.14
C GLY A 39 -4.71 -3.10 -3.85
N LEU A 40 -4.92 -2.45 -2.70
CA LEU A 40 -4.50 -2.94 -1.39
C LEU A 40 -5.06 -4.35 -1.09
N PRO A 41 -6.38 -4.64 -1.21
CA PRO A 41 -6.89 -5.99 -0.99
C PRO A 41 -6.25 -7.06 -1.90
N ARG A 42 -5.94 -6.71 -3.16
CA ARG A 42 -5.28 -7.63 -4.11
C ARG A 42 -3.83 -7.90 -3.75
N PHE A 43 -3.08 -6.88 -3.32
CA PHE A 43 -1.72 -7.05 -2.84
C PHE A 43 -1.67 -7.94 -1.60
N LEU A 44 -2.55 -7.69 -0.62
CA LEU A 44 -2.61 -8.50 0.61
C LEU A 44 -2.94 -9.96 0.29
N ASP A 45 -3.91 -10.21 -0.58
CA ASP A 45 -4.24 -11.57 -1.00
C ASP A 45 -3.07 -12.25 -1.73
N LEU A 46 -2.36 -11.53 -2.61
CA LEU A 46 -1.17 -12.02 -3.31
C LEU A 46 -0.05 -12.40 -2.33
N PHE A 47 0.31 -11.52 -1.39
CA PHE A 47 1.39 -11.77 -0.45
C PHE A 47 1.05 -12.89 0.52
N ARG A 48 -0.19 -12.95 1.01
CA ARG A 48 -0.69 -14.03 1.86
C ARG A 48 -0.62 -15.39 1.16
N LYS A 49 -1.09 -15.47 -0.10
CA LYS A 49 -1.06 -16.71 -0.90
C LYS A 49 0.35 -17.26 -1.11
N ASN A 50 1.35 -16.38 -1.15
CA ASN A 50 2.74 -16.74 -1.37
C ASN A 50 3.60 -16.78 -0.09
N ASN A 51 2.99 -16.57 1.09
CA ASN A 51 3.70 -16.51 2.38
C ASN A 51 4.88 -15.51 2.37
N VAL A 52 4.66 -14.33 1.79
CA VAL A 52 5.68 -13.29 1.66
C VAL A 52 5.48 -12.22 2.72
N LYS A 53 6.54 -11.90 3.46
CA LYS A 53 6.57 -10.72 4.34
C LYS A 53 6.84 -9.47 3.52
N VAL A 54 6.05 -8.43 3.75
CA VAL A 54 6.10 -7.17 3.02
C VAL A 54 6.04 -5.99 3.99
N THR A 55 6.71 -4.89 3.64
CA THR A 55 6.60 -3.60 4.33
C THR A 55 5.87 -2.61 3.43
N PHE A 56 4.82 -1.97 3.94
CA PHE A 56 4.11 -0.90 3.25
C PHE A 56 4.59 0.46 3.75
N PHE A 57 4.94 1.35 2.83
CA PHE A 57 5.23 2.75 3.12
C PHE A 57 3.99 3.59 2.81
N VAL A 58 3.35 4.10 3.86
CA VAL A 58 2.08 4.82 3.77
C VAL A 58 2.34 6.32 3.75
N VAL A 59 1.73 7.04 2.81
CA VAL A 59 1.74 8.51 2.80
C VAL A 59 0.97 9.03 4.03
N GLY A 60 1.60 9.92 4.81
CA GLY A 60 1.05 10.41 6.07
C GLY A 60 -0.34 11.07 5.93
N LYS A 61 -0.52 11.88 4.87
CA LYS A 61 -1.80 12.54 4.56
C LYS A 61 -2.95 11.54 4.33
N ASP A 62 -2.65 10.36 3.78
CA ASP A 62 -3.65 9.31 3.57
C ASP A 62 -4.00 8.58 4.86
N ALA A 63 -3.05 8.43 5.79
CA ALA A 63 -3.30 7.85 7.11
C ALA A 63 -4.23 8.71 7.99
N GLU A 64 -4.36 10.00 7.68
CA GLU A 64 -5.30 10.93 8.33
C GLU A 64 -6.73 10.82 7.78
N ASN A 65 -6.91 10.31 6.56
CA ASN A 65 -8.22 10.09 5.96
C ASN A 65 -8.94 8.91 6.65
N LYS A 66 -10.14 9.15 7.20
CA LYS A 66 -10.90 8.14 7.95
C LYS A 66 -11.17 6.85 7.16
N HIS A 67 -11.52 6.97 5.87
CA HIS A 67 -11.82 5.82 5.02
C HIS A 67 -10.56 5.00 4.74
N LYS A 68 -9.47 5.66 4.33
CA LYS A 68 -8.18 5.00 4.06
C LYS A 68 -7.59 4.38 5.32
N LYS A 69 -7.74 5.04 6.47
CA LYS A 69 -7.33 4.49 7.77
C LYS A 69 -8.04 3.17 8.10
N GLU A 70 -9.31 3.02 7.72
CA GLU A 70 -10.02 1.75 7.89
C GLU A 70 -9.42 0.66 6.98
N LEU A 71 -9.17 0.99 5.71
CA LEU A 71 -8.55 0.07 4.76
C LEU A 71 -7.14 -0.35 5.20
N LEU A 72 -6.34 0.56 5.73
CA LEU A 72 -4.99 0.30 6.23
C LEU A 72 -4.94 -0.69 7.40
N LYS A 73 -6.04 -0.89 8.14
CA LYS A 73 -6.08 -1.91 9.21
C LYS A 73 -5.88 -3.32 8.65
N GLN A 74 -6.25 -3.57 7.39
CA GLN A 74 -6.07 -4.85 6.71
C GLN A 74 -4.60 -5.27 6.60
N ILE A 75 -3.64 -4.32 6.69
CA ILE A 75 -2.19 -4.62 6.64
C ILE A 75 -1.71 -5.38 7.89
N ARG A 76 -2.44 -5.28 9.02
CA ARG A 76 -2.02 -5.88 10.30
C ARG A 76 -2.39 -7.37 10.45
N GLU A 77 -3.15 -7.93 9.52
CA GLU A 77 -3.62 -9.33 9.52
C GLU A 77 -2.62 -10.27 8.83
#